data_AF-A0A0K9GSG7-F1
#
_entry.id   AF-A0A0K9GSG7-F1
#
_cell.length_a   1.000
_cell.length_b   1.000
_cell.length_c   1.000
_cell.angle_alpha   90.00
_cell.angle_beta   90.00
_cell.angle_gamma   90.00
#
_symmetry.space_group_name_H-M   'P 1'
#
loop_
_entity.id
_entity.type
_entity.pdbx_description
1 polymer ?
#
loop_
_entity_poly.entity_id
_entity_poly.type
_entity_poly.pdbx_seq_one_letter_code
_entity_poly.pdbx_strand_id
1 'polypeptide(L)'
;MEWISFLTGAMGTAFAFALFSNNDDAEIETEFETDDSELEVNDFSVRHVTLSCQTCRKLKRHKEIEANLYQCTKCKRHVDLRAS
;
A
#
# COMPACT_ATOMS: atom_id res chain seq x y z
N MET A 1 21.63 -2.30 -38.44
CA MET A 1 20.19 -2.02 -38.24
C MET A 1 19.56 -2.91 -37.16
N GLU A 2 19.97 -4.18 -37.03
CA GLU A 2 19.54 -5.11 -35.95
C GLU A 2 19.67 -4.53 -34.51
N TRP A 3 20.79 -3.87 -34.21
CA TRP A 3 21.07 -3.35 -32.87
C TRP A 3 20.11 -2.23 -32.43
N ILE A 4 19.59 -1.47 -33.39
CA ILE A 4 18.63 -0.39 -33.14
C ILE A 4 17.27 -1.00 -32.80
N SER A 5 16.85 -2.05 -33.50
CA SER A 5 15.63 -2.81 -33.19
C SER A 5 15.70 -3.48 -31.82
N PHE A 6 16.87 -3.99 -31.44
CA PHE A 6 17.09 -4.57 -30.10
C PHE A 6 16.99 -3.52 -29.00
N LEU A 7 17.67 -2.37 -29.14
CA LEU A 7 17.64 -1.29 -28.14
C LEU A 7 16.26 -0.65 -28.01
N THR A 8 15.56 -0.43 -29.11
CA THR A 8 14.21 0.13 -29.10
C THR A 8 13.21 -0.84 -28.48
N GLY A 9 13.34 -2.15 -28.74
CA GLY A 9 12.58 -3.19 -28.06
C GLY A 9 12.83 -3.21 -26.55
N ALA A 10 14.10 -3.15 -26.13
CA ALA A 10 14.48 -3.14 -24.72
C ALA A 10 14.00 -1.88 -23.98
N MET A 11 14.05 -0.71 -24.62
CA MET A 11 13.48 0.52 -24.04
C MET A 11 11.95 0.45 -23.95
N GLY A 12 11.28 -0.11 -24.96
CA GLY A 12 9.83 -0.27 -24.96
C GLY A 12 9.33 -1.20 -23.85
N THR A 13 10.02 -2.33 -23.63
CA THR A 13 9.69 -3.26 -22.56
C THR A 13 9.96 -2.66 -21.17
N ALA A 14 11.07 -1.94 -20.99
CA ALA A 14 11.35 -1.25 -19.73
C ALA A 14 10.29 -0.17 -19.42
N PHE A 15 9.85 0.58 -20.43
CA PHE A 15 8.84 1.61 -20.27
C PHE A 15 7.45 1.02 -19.94
N ALA A 16 7.07 -0.06 -20.62
CA ALA A 16 5.84 -0.79 -20.30
C ALA A 16 5.89 -1.36 -18.88
N PHE A 17 7.01 -1.98 -18.50
CA PHE A 17 7.20 -2.51 -17.15
C PHE A 17 7.04 -1.43 -16.08
N ALA A 18 7.65 -0.26 -16.26
CA ALA A 18 7.51 0.85 -15.30
C ALA A 18 6.05 1.36 -15.18
N LEU A 19 5.33 1.43 -16.31
CA LEU A 19 3.92 1.87 -16.31
C LEU A 19 2.99 0.88 -15.61
N PHE A 20 3.20 -0.43 -15.81
CA PHE A 20 2.37 -1.47 -15.21
C PHE A 20 2.79 -1.81 -13.78
N SER A 21 4.08 -1.74 -13.44
CA SER A 21 4.57 -1.97 -12.07
C SER A 21 4.15 -0.88 -11.09
N ASN A 22 3.91 0.36 -11.54
CA ASN A 22 3.39 1.44 -10.68
C ASN A 22 1.86 1.40 -10.50
N ASN A 23 1.15 0.58 -11.28
CA ASN A 23 -0.28 0.32 -11.05
C ASN A 23 -0.50 -0.80 -10.02
N ASP A 24 0.53 -1.64 -9.80
CA ASP A 24 0.59 -2.62 -8.71
C ASP A 24 1.13 -1.98 -7.41
N ASP A 25 0.75 -0.72 -7.14
CA ASP A 25 0.90 -0.04 -5.84
C ASP A 25 -0.04 -0.65 -4.76
N ALA A 26 0.01 -1.98 -4.67
CA ALA A 26 -0.09 -2.73 -3.44
C ALA A 26 1.24 -3.48 -3.26
N GLU A 27 2.20 -2.82 -2.59
CA GLU A 27 3.31 -3.44 -1.83
C GLU A 27 4.60 -3.85 -2.57
N ILE A 28 5.23 -2.95 -3.32
CA ILE A 28 6.70 -2.99 -3.44
C ILE A 28 7.25 -1.59 -3.15
N GLU A 29 7.08 -1.17 -1.89
CA GLU A 29 7.97 -0.18 -1.28
C GLU A 29 9.32 -0.86 -1.11
N THR A 30 10.27 -0.52 -1.98
CA THR A 30 11.70 -0.64 -1.68
C THR A 30 12.02 0.26 -0.48
N GLU A 31 11.80 -0.26 0.72
CA GLU A 31 12.38 0.23 1.97
C GLU A 31 13.42 -0.79 2.43
N PHE A 32 14.62 -0.71 1.84
CA PHE A 32 15.84 -1.13 2.52
C PHE A 32 16.48 0.15 3.07
N GLU A 33 16.81 0.14 4.36
CA GLU A 33 17.41 1.20 5.21
C GLU A 33 16.43 2.01 6.09
N THR A 34 16.06 1.48 7.26
CA THR A 34 16.73 1.89 8.51
C THR A 34 16.37 0.95 9.68
N ASP A 35 17.44 0.52 10.35
CA ASP A 35 17.51 -0.11 11.66
C ASP A 35 16.83 0.75 12.73
N ASP A 36 15.96 0.15 13.55
CA ASP A 36 15.87 0.30 15.02
C ASP A 36 14.45 0.02 15.56
N SER A 37 14.32 -1.12 16.24
CA SER A 37 13.55 -1.21 17.49
C SER A 37 12.04 -0.94 17.46
N GLU A 38 11.24 -1.77 16.79
CA GLU A 38 9.87 -1.99 17.25
C GLU A 38 9.52 -3.47 17.20
N LEU A 39 9.55 -4.10 18.37
CA LEU A 39 8.96 -5.41 18.61
C LEU A 39 7.56 -5.42 18.00
N GLU A 40 7.37 -6.11 16.87
CA GLU A 40 6.06 -6.53 16.40
C GLU A 40 5.49 -7.51 17.43
N VAL A 41 4.94 -6.97 18.51
CA VAL A 41 4.02 -7.69 19.39
C VAL A 41 2.80 -7.94 18.52
N ASN A 42 2.78 -9.14 17.95
CA ASN A 42 1.69 -9.67 17.14
C ASN A 42 0.47 -9.87 18.05
N ASP A 43 -0.20 -8.76 18.35
CA ASP A 43 -1.41 -8.75 19.16
C ASP A 43 -2.52 -9.31 18.27
N PHE A 44 -2.84 -10.60 18.45
CA PHE A 44 -3.85 -11.36 17.69
C PHE A 44 -5.25 -10.74 17.70
N SER A 45 -5.45 -9.62 18.39
CA SER A 45 -6.70 -8.86 18.49
C SER A 45 -6.85 -7.77 17.42
N VAL A 46 -5.77 -7.37 16.73
CA VAL A 46 -5.79 -6.19 15.86
C VAL A 46 -5.87 -6.57 14.39
N ARG A 47 -7.08 -6.63 13.86
CA ARG A 47 -7.31 -6.80 12.42
C ARG A 47 -6.91 -5.52 11.69
N HIS A 48 -6.12 -5.66 10.63
CA HIS A 48 -5.87 -4.59 9.68
C HIS A 48 -6.72 -4.79 8.42
N VAL A 49 -7.45 -3.75 8.00
CA VAL A 49 -8.34 -3.80 6.84
C VAL A 49 -8.09 -2.60 5.93
N THR A 50 -8.13 -2.82 4.62
CA THR A 50 -8.06 -1.74 3.64
C THR A 50 -9.46 -1.19 3.39
N LEU A 51 -9.68 0.08 3.75
CA LEU A 51 -10.97 0.76 3.61
C LEU A 51 -10.77 2.13 2.96
N SER A 52 -11.83 2.69 2.39
CA SER A 52 -11.82 4.07 1.89
C SER A 52 -11.85 5.05 3.08
N CYS A 53 -10.83 5.88 3.20
CA CYS A 53 -10.76 6.88 4.25
C CYS A 53 -11.41 8.18 3.79
N GLN A 54 -12.44 8.66 4.50
CA GLN A 54 -13.12 9.93 4.19
C GLN A 54 -12.18 11.15 4.17
N THR A 55 -11.20 11.21 5.09
CA THR A 55 -10.20 12.30 5.12
C THR A 55 -9.15 12.17 4.02
N CYS A 56 -8.54 10.99 3.86
CA CYS A 56 -7.48 10.79 2.87
C CYS A 56 -7.99 10.70 1.43
N ARG A 57 -9.31 10.52 1.23
CA ARG A 57 -9.98 10.34 -0.08
C ARG A 57 -9.34 9.25 -0.94
N LYS A 58 -8.76 8.24 -0.30
CA LYS A 58 -8.04 7.12 -0.92
C LYS A 58 -8.25 5.85 -0.08
N LEU A 59 -8.04 4.69 -0.69
CA LEU A 59 -7.92 3.42 0.04
C LEU A 59 -6.66 3.46 0.91
N LYS A 60 -6.83 3.21 2.21
CA LYS A 60 -5.74 3.17 3.18
C LYS A 60 -5.94 2.03 4.16
N ARG A 61 -4.84 1.60 4.78
CA ARG A 61 -4.88 0.65 5.89
C ARG A 61 -5.55 1.29 7.11
N HIS A 62 -6.42 0.53 7.75
CA HIS A 62 -7.08 0.90 8.99
C HIS A 62 -6.85 -0.21 10.02
N LYS A 63 -6.65 0.20 11.27
CA LYS A 63 -6.51 -0.65 12.44
C LYS A 63 -7.88 -0.84 13.08
N GLU A 64 -8.32 -2.07 13.32
CA GLU A 64 -9.51 -2.33 14.13
C GLU A 64 -9.20 -1.99 15.59
N ILE A 65 -9.96 -1.06 16.17
CA ILE A 65 -9.86 -0.69 17.59
C ILE A 65 -10.86 -1.50 18.40
N GLU A 66 -12.08 -1.59 17.89
CA GLU A 66 -13.14 -2.41 18.46
C GLU A 66 -13.91 -3.08 17.31
N ALA A 67 -14.75 -4.08 17.60
CA ALA A 67 -15.56 -4.74 16.59
C ALA A 67 -16.33 -3.73 15.72
N ASN A 68 -16.08 -3.73 14.41
CA ASN A 68 -16.64 -2.80 13.43
C ASN A 68 -16.28 -1.30 13.62
N LEU A 69 -15.29 -0.97 14.46
CA LEU A 69 -14.74 0.39 14.63
C LEU A 69 -13.27 0.41 14.21
N TYR A 70 -12.98 1.15 13.16
CA TYR A 70 -11.66 1.18 12.52
C TYR A 70 -11.02 2.56 12.64
N GLN A 71 -9.69 2.63 12.65
CA GLN A 71 -8.92 3.88 12.65
C GLN A 71 -7.91 3.88 11.51
N CYS A 72 -7.92 4.95 10.70
CA CYS A 72 -6.96 5.10 9.62
C CYS A 72 -5.54 5.26 10.17
N THR A 73 -4.58 4.46 9.69
CA THR A 73 -3.17 4.54 10.16
C THR A 73 -2.50 5.86 9.75
N LYS A 74 -2.95 6.50 8.66
CA LYS A 74 -2.39 7.76 8.17
C LYS A 74 -2.96 9.00 8.86
N CYS A 75 -4.28 9.17 8.85
CA CYS A 75 -4.92 10.39 9.36
C CYS A 75 -5.53 10.25 10.75
N LYS A 76 -5.47 9.05 11.36
CA LYS A 76 -5.99 8.73 12.69
C LYS A 76 -7.50 8.96 12.87
N ARG A 77 -8.24 9.24 11.79
CA ARG A 77 -9.70 9.38 11.83
C ARG A 77 -10.36 8.01 11.98
N HIS A 78 -11.40 7.98 12.81
CA HIS A 78 -12.23 6.80 13.04
C HIS A 78 -13.25 6.63 11.91
N VAL A 79 -13.44 5.38 11.52
CA VAL A 79 -14.45 4.90 10.57
C VAL A 79 -15.27 3.87 11.33
N ASP A 80 -16.51 4.24 11.64
CA ASP A 80 -17.45 3.39 12.36
C ASP A 80 -18.38 2.69 11.34
N LEU A 81 -18.35 1.36 11.32
CA LEU A 81 -19.21 0.52 10.49
C LEU A 81 -20.36 -0.11 11.30
N ARG A 82 -20.53 0.25 12.57
CA ARG A 82 -21.62 -0.27 13.43
C ARG A 82 -23.00 0.28 13.06
N ALA A 83 -23.04 1.42 12.38
CA ALA A 83 -24.27 2.15 12.10
C ALA A 83 -24.97 1.74 10.79
N SER A 84 -24.84 0.48 10.35
CA SER A 84 -25.52 -0.02 9.15
C SER A 84 -27.00 -0.31 9.37
#